data_AF-A0A9E0E7I7-F1
#
_entry.id   AF-A0A9E0E7I7-F1
#
_cell.length_a   1.000
_cell.length_b   1.000
_cell.length_c   1.000
_cell.angle_alpha   90.00
_cell.angle_beta   90.00
_cell.angle_gamma   90.00
#
_symmetry.space_group_name_H-M   'P 1'
#
loop_
_entity.id
_entity.type
_entity.pdbx_description
1 polymer ?
#
loop_
_entity_poly.entity_id
_entity_poly.type
_entity_poly.pdbx_seq_one_letter_code
_entity_poly.pdbx_strand_id
1 'polypeptide(L)'
;MDKITEQIQLQDTGDFTKYVHTGENAYEGSEALDEAVREYIKNVLCEGAWAYTKKSGEYTNDNPVYQLKKDGQKTDIIIYLEKRSKNEWTIADVSGLSCEGKTYEIIVPENSEVTVDGNKLGSEYVTETKDAEVLSNVAKHINMPKTTTYHIENVYKEHEIKATGPVYNSELELISSTDNVYEFGFEANGKLIEEQESRIKEITEIYGKYVVNYESFAKLSPYILPGSYAYSYLSRISRTNIWLEVSREPAFSDMKVYNYQSYTKDCFSCEVSFDLQVSYNSGSFKDYPTHMEYIFVKRSGKWYIADMVMLK
;
A
#
# COMPACT_ATOMS: atom_id res chain seq x y z
N MET A 1 -42.16 -23.91 2.76
CA MET A 1 -41.66 -22.82 1.91
C MET A 1 -42.40 -21.51 2.14
N ASP A 2 -43.74 -21.45 2.04
CA ASP A 2 -44.46 -20.17 2.23
C ASP A 2 -44.11 -19.47 3.55
N LYS A 3 -44.04 -20.22 4.67
CA LYS A 3 -43.57 -19.69 5.97
C LYS A 3 -42.15 -19.12 5.95
N ILE A 4 -41.24 -19.75 5.19
CA ILE A 4 -39.83 -19.33 5.10
C ILE A 4 -39.73 -18.04 4.29
N THR A 5 -40.48 -17.95 3.19
CA THR A 5 -40.57 -16.73 2.39
C THR A 5 -41.25 -15.59 3.14
N GLU A 6 -42.27 -15.90 3.95
CA GLU A 6 -42.92 -14.94 4.86
C GLU A 6 -41.96 -14.45 5.95
N GLN A 7 -41.18 -15.33 6.58
CA GLN A 7 -40.12 -14.94 7.53
C GLN A 7 -39.11 -13.98 6.91
N ILE A 8 -38.63 -14.27 5.69
CA ILE A 8 -37.72 -13.38 4.95
C ILE A 8 -38.40 -12.02 4.66
N GLN A 9 -39.67 -12.03 4.23
CA GLN A 9 -40.42 -10.80 3.96
C GLN A 9 -40.65 -9.95 5.23
N LEU A 10 -40.81 -10.60 6.38
CA LEU A 10 -40.90 -9.97 7.69
C LEU A 10 -39.53 -9.56 8.27
N GLN A 11 -38.44 -9.82 7.54
CA GLN A 11 -37.05 -9.59 7.95
C GLN A 11 -36.63 -10.35 9.23
N ASP A 12 -37.38 -11.39 9.60
CA ASP A 12 -37.04 -12.31 10.68
C ASP A 12 -36.04 -13.36 10.18
N THR A 13 -34.79 -12.94 10.08
CA THR A 13 -33.72 -13.68 9.37
C THR A 13 -32.68 -14.31 10.29
N GLY A 14 -32.88 -14.23 11.61
CA GLY A 14 -31.94 -14.74 12.61
C GLY A 14 -31.65 -16.24 12.48
N ASP A 15 -32.63 -17.02 12.00
CA ASP A 15 -32.48 -18.46 11.76
C ASP A 15 -31.55 -18.82 10.58
N PHE A 16 -31.21 -17.85 9.73
CA PHE A 16 -30.35 -18.06 8.55
C PHE A 16 -28.86 -17.93 8.83
N THR A 17 -28.48 -17.23 9.91
CA THR A 17 -27.06 -16.95 10.24
C THR A 17 -26.24 -18.23 10.39
N LYS A 18 -26.82 -19.29 10.96
CA LYS A 18 -26.17 -20.60 11.13
C LYS A 18 -25.85 -21.35 9.83
N TYR A 19 -26.40 -20.92 8.69
CA TYR A 19 -26.14 -21.52 7.39
C TYR A 19 -25.23 -20.65 6.51
N VAL A 20 -24.72 -19.54 7.04
CA VAL A 20 -23.77 -18.69 6.31
C VAL A 20 -22.41 -19.36 6.36
N HIS A 21 -21.82 -19.60 5.20
CA HIS A 21 -20.43 -19.99 5.11
C HIS A 21 -19.52 -18.80 5.45
N THR A 22 -18.50 -19.03 6.28
CA THR A 22 -17.52 -18.03 6.68
C THR A 22 -16.12 -18.63 6.62
N GLY A 23 -15.09 -17.79 6.66
CA GLY A 23 -13.73 -18.23 6.95
C GLY A 23 -13.64 -18.91 8.33
N GLU A 24 -12.56 -19.66 8.57
CA GLU A 24 -12.41 -20.49 9.78
C GLU A 24 -12.44 -19.67 11.07
N ASN A 25 -11.70 -18.56 11.12
CA ASN A 25 -11.63 -17.68 12.28
C ASN A 25 -11.46 -16.23 11.83
N ALA A 26 -12.36 -15.34 12.25
CA ALA A 26 -12.19 -13.91 12.07
C ALA A 26 -11.00 -13.40 12.88
N TYR A 27 -10.23 -12.49 12.30
CA TYR A 27 -9.11 -11.85 12.99
C TYR A 27 -9.55 -11.16 14.29
N GLU A 28 -10.75 -10.57 14.26
CA GLU A 28 -11.32 -9.78 15.34
C GLU A 28 -11.98 -10.63 16.43
N GLY A 29 -12.07 -11.95 16.21
CA GLY A 29 -12.72 -12.91 17.09
C GLY A 29 -14.19 -13.17 16.74
N SER A 30 -14.78 -14.12 17.47
CA SER A 30 -16.11 -14.67 17.15
C SER A 30 -17.25 -13.68 17.26
N GLU A 31 -17.18 -12.71 18.18
CA GLU A 31 -18.25 -11.70 18.34
C GLU A 31 -18.37 -10.79 17.12
N ALA A 32 -17.23 -10.37 16.56
CA ALA A 32 -17.20 -9.55 15.35
C ALA A 32 -17.67 -10.34 14.12
N LEU A 33 -17.30 -11.62 14.03
CA LEU A 33 -17.81 -12.52 12.99
C LEU A 33 -19.35 -12.65 13.06
N ASP A 34 -19.88 -12.89 14.26
CA ASP A 34 -21.32 -13.00 14.48
C ASP A 34 -22.07 -11.73 14.09
N GLU A 35 -21.49 -10.55 14.35
CA GLU A 35 -22.05 -9.27 13.93
C GLU A 35 -22.01 -9.11 12.41
N ALA A 36 -20.87 -9.40 11.77
CA ALA A 36 -20.72 -9.34 10.32
C ALA A 36 -21.68 -10.29 9.59
N VAL A 37 -21.87 -11.51 10.11
CA VAL A 37 -22.81 -12.49 9.56
C VAL A 37 -24.26 -12.00 9.68
N ARG A 38 -24.64 -11.39 10.80
CA ARG A 38 -25.99 -10.81 10.98
C ARG A 38 -26.23 -9.66 10.00
N GLU A 39 -25.25 -8.77 9.83
CA GLU A 39 -25.34 -7.66 8.90
C GLU A 39 -25.39 -8.14 7.44
N TYR A 40 -24.55 -9.11 7.08
CA TYR A 40 -24.56 -9.77 5.78
C TYR A 40 -25.94 -10.36 5.45
N ILE A 41 -26.50 -11.16 6.37
CA ILE A 41 -27.83 -11.77 6.18
C ILE A 41 -28.90 -10.69 6.00
N LYS A 42 -28.88 -9.66 6.85
CA LYS A 42 -29.82 -8.55 6.76
C LYS A 42 -29.74 -7.85 5.40
N ASN A 43 -28.53 -7.66 4.87
CA ASN A 43 -28.29 -7.01 3.58
C ASN A 43 -28.66 -7.90 2.39
N VAL A 44 -28.32 -9.19 2.43
CA VAL A 44 -28.65 -10.15 1.36
C VAL A 44 -30.16 -10.38 1.29
N LEU A 45 -30.78 -10.62 2.45
CA LEU A 45 -32.21 -10.88 2.60
C LEU A 45 -33.04 -9.59 2.81
N CYS A 46 -32.46 -8.42 2.52
CA CYS A 46 -33.14 -7.13 2.62
C CYS A 46 -34.35 -7.01 1.66
N GLU A 47 -35.04 -5.87 1.72
CA GLU A 47 -36.26 -5.56 0.98
C GLU A 47 -36.24 -6.02 -0.49
N GLY A 48 -37.39 -6.50 -0.95
CA GLY A 48 -37.61 -7.07 -2.27
C GLY A 48 -38.72 -8.13 -2.24
N ALA A 49 -39.31 -8.43 -3.39
CA ALA A 49 -40.31 -9.46 -3.52
C ALA A 49 -39.63 -10.84 -3.59
N TRP A 50 -39.63 -11.54 -2.45
CA TRP A 50 -39.09 -12.90 -2.38
C TRP A 50 -40.12 -13.94 -2.84
N ALA A 51 -39.66 -14.88 -3.66
CA ALA A 51 -40.41 -16.05 -4.12
C ALA A 51 -39.48 -17.28 -4.18
N TYR A 52 -40.03 -18.44 -4.54
CA TYR A 52 -39.24 -19.67 -4.67
C TYR A 52 -39.66 -20.50 -5.88
N THR A 53 -38.79 -21.39 -6.32
CA THR A 53 -39.08 -22.39 -7.35
C THR A 53 -38.45 -23.73 -6.99
N LYS A 54 -39.02 -24.83 -7.47
CA LYS A 54 -38.41 -26.16 -7.29
C LYS A 54 -37.05 -26.17 -7.96
N LYS A 55 -36.01 -26.61 -7.24
CA LYS A 55 -34.68 -26.75 -7.83
C LYS A 55 -34.69 -27.92 -8.81
N SER A 56 -34.53 -27.60 -10.09
CA SER A 56 -34.53 -28.60 -11.16
C SER A 56 -33.36 -29.57 -10.98
N GLY A 57 -33.63 -30.87 -11.13
CA GLY A 57 -32.63 -31.93 -10.97
C GLY A 57 -32.41 -32.41 -9.53
N GLU A 58 -32.79 -31.62 -8.52
CA GLU A 58 -32.54 -31.95 -7.10
C GLU A 58 -33.83 -32.16 -6.30
N TYR A 59 -34.92 -31.49 -6.68
CA TYR A 59 -36.20 -31.60 -5.98
C TYR A 59 -36.79 -33.01 -6.10
N THR A 60 -37.17 -33.58 -4.95
CA THR A 60 -38.08 -34.74 -4.88
C THR A 60 -39.17 -34.49 -3.82
N ASN A 61 -40.21 -35.32 -3.79
CA ASN A 61 -41.24 -35.22 -2.75
C ASN A 61 -40.73 -35.64 -1.36
N ASP A 62 -39.68 -36.48 -1.32
CA ASP A 62 -39.09 -36.97 -0.08
C ASP A 62 -37.91 -36.11 0.40
N ASN A 63 -37.25 -35.40 -0.51
CA ASN A 63 -36.21 -34.40 -0.25
C ASN A 63 -36.50 -33.11 -1.06
N PRO A 64 -37.37 -32.22 -0.54
CA PRO A 64 -37.74 -30.99 -1.22
C PRO A 64 -36.60 -29.97 -1.22
N VAL A 65 -36.20 -29.53 -2.42
CA VAL A 65 -35.15 -28.53 -2.62
C VAL A 65 -35.69 -27.35 -3.43
N TYR A 66 -35.47 -26.12 -2.95
CA TYR A 66 -36.02 -24.92 -3.55
C TYR A 66 -34.95 -23.85 -3.77
N GLN A 67 -34.98 -23.19 -4.92
CA GLN A 67 -34.15 -22.03 -5.21
C GLN A 67 -34.96 -20.76 -4.97
N LEU A 68 -34.37 -19.79 -4.26
CA LEU A 68 -35.01 -18.50 -4.01
C LEU A 68 -34.94 -17.59 -5.24
N LYS A 69 -35.89 -16.67 -5.28
CA LYS A 69 -35.94 -15.57 -6.24
C LYS A 69 -36.15 -14.26 -5.52
N LYS A 70 -35.42 -13.22 -5.92
CA LYS A 70 -35.61 -11.85 -5.47
C LYS A 70 -36.05 -11.01 -6.67
N ASP A 71 -37.18 -10.32 -6.54
CA ASP A 71 -37.76 -9.47 -7.59
C ASP A 71 -37.90 -10.19 -8.95
N GLY A 72 -38.30 -11.47 -8.88
CA GLY A 72 -38.50 -12.34 -10.04
C GLY A 72 -37.22 -12.97 -10.62
N GLN A 73 -36.02 -12.53 -10.21
CA GLN A 73 -34.75 -13.11 -10.63
C GLN A 73 -34.31 -14.24 -9.72
N LYS A 74 -33.70 -15.29 -10.28
CA LYS A 74 -33.13 -16.39 -9.48
C LYS A 74 -31.91 -15.89 -8.71
N THR A 75 -31.77 -16.35 -7.47
CA THR A 75 -30.57 -16.16 -6.65
C THR A 75 -29.78 -17.46 -6.56
N ASP A 76 -28.57 -17.39 -6.03
CA ASP A 76 -27.76 -18.58 -5.71
C ASP A 76 -28.20 -19.27 -4.41
N ILE A 77 -29.19 -18.71 -3.70
CA ILE A 77 -29.68 -19.24 -2.43
C ILE A 77 -30.58 -20.45 -2.67
N ILE A 78 -30.20 -21.60 -2.13
CA ILE A 78 -30.93 -22.86 -2.24
C ILE A 78 -31.26 -23.37 -0.84
N ILE A 79 -32.54 -23.69 -0.61
CA ILE A 79 -33.06 -24.20 0.65
C ILE A 79 -33.31 -25.71 0.50
N TYR A 80 -32.66 -26.49 1.35
CA TYR A 80 -32.88 -27.93 1.50
C TYR A 80 -33.80 -28.17 2.69
N LEU A 81 -34.87 -28.93 2.50
CA LEU A 81 -35.81 -29.24 3.57
C LEU A 81 -35.71 -30.71 3.98
N GLU A 82 -35.78 -30.96 5.28
CA GLU A 82 -35.92 -32.30 5.83
C GLU A 82 -37.26 -32.48 6.57
N LYS A 83 -37.69 -33.73 6.64
CA LYS A 83 -38.97 -34.08 7.24
C LYS A 83 -38.84 -34.14 8.75
N ARG A 84 -39.51 -33.23 9.45
CA ARG A 84 -39.57 -33.23 10.92
C ARG A 84 -40.69 -34.12 11.45
N SER A 85 -41.85 -34.12 10.79
CA SER A 85 -42.99 -34.97 11.15
C SER A 85 -43.86 -35.27 9.92
N LYS A 86 -44.99 -36.00 10.10
CA LYS A 86 -45.84 -36.49 8.99
C LYS A 86 -46.23 -35.40 7.99
N ASN A 87 -46.43 -34.16 8.47
CA ASN A 87 -46.85 -33.00 7.67
C ASN A 87 -45.98 -31.75 7.92
N GLU A 88 -44.79 -31.89 8.52
CA GLU A 88 -43.95 -30.75 8.90
C GLU A 88 -42.54 -30.91 8.34
N TRP A 89 -42.06 -29.85 7.68
CA TRP A 89 -40.73 -29.75 7.11
C TRP A 89 -39.97 -28.63 7.82
N THR A 90 -38.68 -28.85 8.05
CA THR A 90 -37.76 -27.84 8.58
C THR A 90 -36.62 -27.61 7.59
N ILE A 91 -35.93 -26.48 7.70
CA ILE A 91 -34.70 -26.24 6.94
C ILE A 91 -33.64 -27.21 7.45
N ALA A 92 -33.12 -28.03 6.54
CA ALA A 92 -31.97 -28.90 6.79
C ALA A 92 -30.66 -28.14 6.54
N ASP A 93 -30.60 -27.41 5.42
CA ASP A 93 -29.42 -26.66 4.99
C ASP A 93 -29.80 -25.50 4.05
N VAL A 94 -28.90 -24.53 3.93
CA VAL A 94 -28.99 -23.43 2.95
C VAL A 94 -27.65 -23.26 2.27
N SER A 95 -27.62 -23.35 0.94
CA SER A 95 -26.43 -23.02 0.15
C SER A 95 -26.53 -21.64 -0.48
N GLY A 96 -25.39 -21.06 -0.86
CA GLY A 96 -25.33 -19.76 -1.56
C GLY A 96 -25.31 -18.55 -0.62
N LEU A 97 -25.16 -18.76 0.69
CA LEU A 97 -24.88 -17.73 1.68
C LEU A 97 -23.41 -17.85 2.10
N SER A 98 -22.61 -16.83 1.81
CA SER A 98 -21.19 -16.79 2.12
C SER A 98 -20.79 -15.36 2.49
N CYS A 99 -20.21 -15.23 3.67
CA CYS A 99 -19.69 -14.00 4.23
C CYS A 99 -18.18 -14.17 4.42
N GLU A 100 -17.43 -13.88 3.37
CA GLU A 100 -15.97 -13.96 3.39
C GLU A 100 -15.35 -12.67 3.90
N GLY A 101 -14.39 -12.80 4.80
CA GLY A 101 -13.58 -11.67 5.25
C GLY A 101 -12.54 -11.28 4.20
N LYS A 102 -11.99 -10.08 4.35
CA LYS A 102 -10.88 -9.57 3.53
C LYS A 102 -9.56 -10.15 4.03
N THR A 103 -8.57 -10.18 3.15
CA THR A 103 -7.18 -10.42 3.53
C THR A 103 -6.43 -9.10 3.45
N TYR A 104 -5.75 -8.72 4.52
CA TYR A 104 -4.87 -7.55 4.56
C TYR A 104 -3.43 -7.99 4.35
N GLU A 105 -2.72 -7.31 3.47
CA GLU A 105 -1.28 -7.43 3.28
C GLU A 105 -0.62 -6.17 3.81
N ILE A 106 0.27 -6.28 4.79
CA ILE A 106 0.94 -5.13 5.41
C ILE A 106 2.44 -5.26 5.16
N ILE A 107 2.99 -4.32 4.38
CA ILE A 107 4.39 -4.31 3.96
C ILE A 107 5.11 -3.20 4.73
N VAL A 108 6.14 -3.56 5.50
CA VAL A 108 6.91 -2.63 6.33
C VAL A 108 8.41 -2.90 6.20
N PRO A 109 9.30 -1.95 6.55
CA PRO A 109 10.72 -2.23 6.75
C PRO A 109 10.94 -3.39 7.73
N GLU A 110 11.91 -4.26 7.46
CA GLU A 110 12.22 -5.42 8.31
C GLU A 110 12.54 -4.97 9.75
N ASN A 111 12.00 -5.70 10.74
CA ASN A 111 12.07 -5.41 12.17
C ASN A 111 11.24 -4.21 12.66
N SER A 112 10.35 -3.66 11.82
CA SER A 112 9.35 -2.69 12.28
C SER A 112 8.36 -3.33 13.25
N GLU A 113 7.85 -2.53 14.19
CA GLU A 113 6.73 -2.92 15.03
C GLU A 113 5.42 -2.55 14.35
N VAL A 114 4.59 -3.56 14.03
CA VAL A 114 3.26 -3.37 13.44
C VAL A 114 2.19 -3.52 14.50
N THR A 115 1.23 -2.61 14.52
CA THR A 115 0.05 -2.67 15.39
C THR A 115 -1.23 -2.54 14.59
N VAL A 116 -2.24 -3.30 14.99
CA VAL A 116 -3.60 -3.24 14.43
C VAL A 116 -4.55 -2.98 15.59
N ASP A 117 -5.26 -1.85 15.54
CA ASP A 117 -6.04 -1.30 16.66
C ASP A 117 -5.25 -1.23 17.98
N GLY A 118 -3.95 -0.91 17.88
CA GLY A 118 -3.03 -0.84 19.02
C GLY A 118 -2.50 -2.18 19.54
N ASN A 119 -2.92 -3.32 18.96
CA ASN A 119 -2.37 -4.64 19.31
C ASN A 119 -1.19 -4.97 18.41
N LYS A 120 -0.06 -5.34 19.00
CA LYS A 120 1.14 -5.71 18.26
C LYS A 120 0.95 -7.02 17.50
N LEU A 121 1.23 -7.03 16.21
CA LEU A 121 1.27 -8.24 15.40
C LEU A 121 2.52 -9.06 15.72
N GLY A 122 2.32 -10.36 15.93
CA GLY A 122 3.40 -11.32 16.12
C GLY A 122 3.97 -11.85 14.81
N SER A 123 5.02 -12.68 14.93
CA SER A 123 5.71 -13.29 13.79
C SER A 123 4.86 -14.35 13.06
N GLU A 124 3.81 -14.86 13.69
CA GLU A 124 2.86 -15.82 13.12
C GLU A 124 2.12 -15.25 11.89
N TYR A 125 2.02 -13.93 11.77
CA TYR A 125 1.42 -13.26 10.62
C TYR A 125 2.43 -13.00 9.48
N VAL A 126 3.73 -13.25 9.68
CA VAL A 126 4.77 -12.95 8.68
C VAL A 126 4.78 -14.03 7.60
N THR A 127 4.66 -13.61 6.34
CA THR A 127 4.64 -14.51 5.17
C THR A 127 5.88 -14.40 4.30
N GLU A 128 6.50 -13.22 4.20
CA GLU A 128 7.67 -12.97 3.38
C GLU A 128 8.64 -11.97 4.04
N THR A 129 9.93 -12.12 3.75
CA THR A 129 10.93 -11.06 3.98
C THR A 129 11.92 -11.05 2.82
N LYS A 130 12.09 -9.88 2.18
CA LYS A 130 12.92 -9.73 0.97
C LYS A 130 13.67 -8.41 0.94
N ASP A 131 14.68 -8.30 0.09
CA ASP A 131 15.45 -7.06 -0.08
C ASP A 131 14.57 -5.95 -0.69
N ALA A 132 14.77 -4.70 -0.26
CA ALA A 132 14.06 -3.56 -0.82
C ALA A 132 14.59 -3.22 -2.22
N GLU A 133 13.82 -3.54 -3.26
CA GLU A 133 14.25 -3.44 -4.66
C GLU A 133 14.65 -2.03 -5.11
N VAL A 134 14.07 -1.00 -4.48
CA VAL A 134 14.34 0.43 -4.76
C VAL A 134 15.82 0.80 -4.65
N LEU A 135 16.63 0.02 -3.92
CA LEU A 135 18.05 0.32 -3.68
C LEU A 135 19.04 -0.51 -4.51
N SER A 136 18.59 -1.20 -5.55
CA SER A 136 19.43 -2.08 -6.38
C SER A 136 20.73 -1.41 -6.90
N ASN A 137 20.67 -0.14 -7.32
CA ASN A 137 21.82 0.62 -7.82
C ASN A 137 22.88 0.93 -6.75
N VAL A 138 22.49 0.95 -5.48
CA VAL A 138 23.39 1.24 -4.35
C VAL A 138 23.75 -0.01 -3.54
N ALA A 139 23.22 -1.18 -3.90
CA ALA A 139 23.38 -2.45 -3.18
C ALA A 139 24.85 -2.80 -2.87
N LYS A 140 25.78 -2.53 -3.79
CA LYS A 140 27.22 -2.78 -3.58
C LYS A 140 27.86 -1.88 -2.51
N HIS A 141 27.16 -0.85 -2.05
CA HIS A 141 27.63 0.15 -1.10
C HIS A 141 26.95 0.05 0.26
N ILE A 142 25.92 -0.76 0.43
CA ILE A 142 25.17 -0.84 1.68
C ILE A 142 24.89 -2.29 2.04
N ASN A 143 24.53 -2.53 3.30
CA ASN A 143 23.76 -3.72 3.60
C ASN A 143 22.34 -3.45 3.14
N MET A 144 21.83 -4.27 2.22
CA MET A 144 20.49 -4.07 1.67
C MET A 144 19.46 -4.09 2.80
N PRO A 145 18.64 -3.05 2.96
CA PRO A 145 17.49 -3.12 3.84
C PRO A 145 16.51 -4.14 3.26
N LYS A 146 15.68 -4.68 4.14
CA LYS A 146 14.64 -5.62 3.78
C LYS A 146 13.28 -5.06 4.12
N THR A 147 12.25 -5.61 3.51
CA THR A 147 10.86 -5.44 3.90
C THR A 147 10.30 -6.77 4.40
N THR A 148 9.31 -6.69 5.28
CA THR A 148 8.58 -7.82 5.85
C THR A 148 7.11 -7.64 5.52
N THR A 149 6.48 -8.70 5.03
CA THR A 149 5.06 -8.74 4.71
C THR A 149 4.31 -9.52 5.78
N TYR A 150 3.27 -8.92 6.34
CA TYR A 150 2.32 -9.54 7.25
C TYR A 150 1.00 -9.80 6.53
N HIS A 151 0.42 -10.99 6.69
CA HIS A 151 -0.91 -11.32 6.19
C HIS A 151 -1.88 -11.52 7.34
N ILE A 152 -3.01 -10.82 7.29
CA ILE A 152 -4.14 -11.01 8.20
C ILE A 152 -5.33 -11.47 7.37
N GLU A 153 -5.83 -12.66 7.65
CA GLU A 153 -6.97 -13.24 6.94
C GLU A 153 -8.27 -13.00 7.71
N ASN A 154 -9.41 -13.16 7.02
CA ASN A 154 -10.75 -13.11 7.60
C ASN A 154 -11.03 -11.81 8.38
N VAL A 155 -10.71 -10.67 7.77
CA VAL A 155 -10.99 -9.35 8.33
C VAL A 155 -12.39 -8.88 7.90
N TYR A 156 -13.26 -8.63 8.86
CA TYR A 156 -14.66 -8.26 8.67
C TYR A 156 -14.95 -6.78 8.96
N LYS A 157 -14.04 -6.08 9.65
CA LYS A 157 -14.14 -4.62 9.87
C LYS A 157 -12.87 -3.88 9.46
N GLU A 158 -13.01 -2.58 9.23
CA GLU A 158 -11.86 -1.72 9.01
C GLU A 158 -11.06 -1.55 10.31
N HIS A 159 -9.73 -1.51 10.17
CA HIS A 159 -8.81 -1.42 11.29
C HIS A 159 -7.86 -0.23 11.13
N GLU A 160 -7.45 0.34 12.25
CA GLU A 160 -6.33 1.27 12.28
C GLU A 160 -5.02 0.48 12.29
N ILE A 161 -4.23 0.62 11.23
CA ILE A 161 -2.92 -0.03 11.10
C ILE A 161 -1.84 1.03 11.27
N LYS A 162 -0.92 0.79 12.20
CA LYS A 162 0.24 1.64 12.43
C LYS A 162 1.51 0.81 12.43
N ALA A 163 2.60 1.42 11.99
CA ALA A 163 3.91 0.80 12.04
C ALA A 163 4.95 1.78 12.63
N THR A 164 5.88 1.26 13.42
CA THR A 164 7.01 2.01 13.97
C THR A 164 8.30 1.40 13.46
N GLY A 165 9.18 2.20 12.88
CA GLY A 165 10.38 1.67 12.26
C GLY A 165 11.52 1.35 13.24
N PRO A 166 12.49 0.52 12.82
CA PRO A 166 13.54 -0.03 13.67
C PRO A 166 14.78 0.87 13.89
N VAL A 167 14.99 1.89 13.07
CA VAL A 167 16.21 2.72 13.01
C VAL A 167 16.19 3.82 14.07
N TYR A 168 15.07 4.55 14.16
CA TYR A 168 14.86 5.70 15.04
C TYR A 168 13.65 5.56 15.95
N ASN A 169 12.87 4.49 15.80
CA ASN A 169 11.67 4.23 16.60
C ASN A 169 10.61 5.33 16.40
N SER A 170 10.49 5.83 15.17
CA SER A 170 9.45 6.77 14.74
C SER A 170 8.31 6.05 14.01
N GLU A 171 7.11 6.61 14.10
CA GLU A 171 5.96 6.16 13.32
C GLU A 171 6.24 6.28 11.81
N LEU A 172 5.85 5.25 11.06
CA LEU A 172 6.05 5.16 9.61
C LEU A 172 4.87 5.78 8.87
N GLU A 173 5.16 6.43 7.76
CA GLU A 173 4.13 6.96 6.87
C GLU A 173 3.55 5.84 5.99
N LEU A 174 2.22 5.81 5.88
CA LEU A 174 1.51 4.94 4.95
C LEU A 174 1.63 5.52 3.53
N ILE A 175 2.37 4.83 2.65
CA ILE A 175 2.62 5.25 1.27
C ILE A 175 1.48 4.83 0.35
N SER A 176 0.94 3.62 0.55
CA SER A 176 -0.15 3.08 -0.27
C SER A 176 -1.13 2.26 0.56
N SER A 177 -2.41 2.35 0.22
CA SER A 177 -3.50 1.59 0.84
C SER A 177 -4.52 1.19 -0.22
N THR A 178 -4.11 0.34 -1.16
CA THR A 178 -4.94 -0.08 -2.31
C THR A 178 -5.22 -1.57 -2.24
N ASP A 179 -6.46 -1.98 -2.52
CA ASP A 179 -6.86 -3.40 -2.59
C ASP A 179 -6.47 -4.23 -1.34
N ASN A 180 -6.60 -3.63 -0.15
CA ASN A 180 -6.22 -4.20 1.14
C ASN A 180 -4.71 -4.44 1.34
N VAL A 181 -3.87 -3.85 0.49
CA VAL A 181 -2.42 -3.80 0.65
C VAL A 181 -2.04 -2.46 1.28
N TYR A 182 -1.41 -2.50 2.44
CA TYR A 182 -0.94 -1.37 3.22
C TYR A 182 0.59 -1.35 3.18
N GLU A 183 1.16 -0.41 2.43
CA GLU A 183 2.61 -0.27 2.29
C GLU A 183 3.09 0.94 3.08
N PHE A 184 3.98 0.70 4.03
CA PHE A 184 4.62 1.74 4.83
C PHE A 184 6.02 2.04 4.32
N GLY A 185 6.36 3.33 4.33
CA GLY A 185 7.69 3.82 3.99
C GLY A 185 8.74 3.50 5.04
N PHE A 186 9.98 3.84 4.71
CA PHE A 186 11.07 3.84 5.69
C PHE A 186 11.02 5.09 6.56
N GLU A 187 11.63 5.02 7.74
CA GLU A 187 11.59 6.10 8.71
C GLU A 187 12.19 7.40 8.19
N ALA A 188 11.57 8.51 8.56
CA ALA A 188 12.17 9.83 8.51
C ALA A 188 12.58 10.27 9.93
N ASN A 189 13.79 10.79 10.11
CA ASN A 189 14.18 11.41 11.38
C ASN A 189 14.35 12.92 11.20
N GLY A 190 13.62 13.71 11.99
CA GLY A 190 13.71 15.17 12.00
C GLY A 190 15.14 15.70 12.16
N LYS A 191 16.00 15.01 12.92
CA LYS A 191 17.42 15.37 13.06
C LYS A 191 18.19 15.23 11.74
N LEU A 192 17.95 14.16 10.98
CA LEU A 192 18.60 13.98 9.67
C LEU A 192 18.16 15.08 8.70
N ILE A 193 16.86 15.41 8.72
CA ILE A 193 16.27 16.49 7.91
C ILE A 193 16.94 17.82 8.26
N GLU A 194 16.93 18.21 9.54
CA GLU A 194 17.55 19.45 10.03
C GLU A 194 19.04 19.55 9.67
N GLU A 195 19.77 18.42 9.77
CA GLU A 195 21.21 18.39 9.49
C GLU A 195 21.55 18.41 7.98
N GLN A 196 20.68 17.88 7.11
CA GLN A 196 21.01 17.69 5.70
C GLN A 196 20.27 18.63 4.75
N GLU A 197 19.13 19.21 5.10
CA GLU A 197 18.29 19.98 4.15
C GLU A 197 19.08 21.10 3.45
N SER A 198 19.74 21.98 4.22
CA SER A 198 20.53 23.08 3.66
C SER A 198 21.66 22.59 2.75
N ARG A 199 22.29 21.47 3.11
CA ARG A 199 23.36 20.86 2.34
C ARG A 199 22.84 20.24 1.03
N ILE A 200 21.66 19.62 1.06
CA ILE A 200 21.01 19.05 -0.13
C ILE A 200 20.61 20.18 -1.09
N LYS A 201 20.10 21.30 -0.58
CA LYS A 201 19.80 22.49 -1.38
C LYS A 201 21.06 23.04 -2.06
N GLU A 202 22.16 23.20 -1.32
CA GLU A 202 23.46 23.63 -1.87
C GLU A 202 23.94 22.68 -2.97
N ILE A 203 23.91 21.37 -2.74
CA ILE A 203 24.32 20.37 -3.74
C ILE A 203 23.42 20.45 -4.98
N THR A 204 22.13 20.66 -4.81
CA THR A 204 21.16 20.77 -5.91
C THR A 204 21.40 22.01 -6.76
N GLU A 205 21.75 23.15 -6.17
CA GLU A 205 22.16 24.33 -6.92
C GLU A 205 23.44 24.10 -7.72
N ILE A 206 24.43 23.45 -7.11
CA ILE A 206 25.68 23.07 -7.81
C ILE A 206 25.37 22.12 -8.98
N TYR A 207 24.49 21.14 -8.77
CA TYR A 207 24.02 20.24 -9.82
C TYR A 207 23.32 21.01 -10.95
N GLY A 208 22.36 21.88 -10.64
CA GLY A 208 21.64 22.69 -11.62
C GLY A 208 22.58 23.56 -12.46
N LYS A 209 23.55 24.22 -11.82
CA LYS A 209 24.61 24.99 -12.51
C LYS A 209 25.50 24.10 -13.37
N TYR A 210 25.84 22.90 -12.89
CA TYR A 210 26.65 21.93 -13.63
C TYR A 210 25.93 21.45 -14.90
N VAL A 211 24.65 21.08 -14.82
CA VAL A 211 23.92 20.53 -15.99
C VAL A 211 23.65 21.55 -17.08
N VAL A 212 23.69 22.86 -16.77
CA VAL A 212 23.58 23.93 -17.78
C VAL A 212 24.95 24.49 -18.21
N ASN A 213 26.04 23.79 -17.93
CA ASN A 213 27.41 24.19 -18.24
C ASN A 213 27.87 25.51 -17.59
N TYR A 214 27.23 25.96 -16.51
CA TYR A 214 27.65 27.15 -15.77
C TYR A 214 28.76 26.82 -14.75
N GLU A 215 28.69 25.62 -14.14
CA GLU A 215 29.70 25.13 -13.19
C GLU A 215 30.40 23.86 -13.69
N SER A 216 31.56 23.56 -13.12
CA SER A 216 32.34 22.37 -13.49
C SER A 216 32.00 21.15 -12.63
N PHE A 217 32.19 19.95 -13.17
CA PHE A 217 32.05 18.70 -12.41
C PHE A 217 32.95 18.65 -11.18
N ALA A 218 34.09 19.36 -11.18
CA ALA A 218 35.00 19.43 -10.04
C ALA A 218 34.34 20.04 -8.78
N LYS A 219 33.33 20.91 -8.95
CA LYS A 219 32.55 21.47 -7.84
C LYS A 219 31.52 20.49 -7.28
N LEU A 220 30.92 19.66 -8.13
CA LEU A 220 29.90 18.69 -7.75
C LEU A 220 30.50 17.37 -7.22
N SER A 221 31.59 16.91 -7.83
CA SER A 221 32.22 15.62 -7.54
C SER A 221 32.57 15.34 -6.07
N PRO A 222 32.93 16.31 -5.20
CA PRO A 222 33.19 16.05 -3.78
C PRO A 222 31.98 15.52 -3.00
N TYR A 223 30.77 15.74 -3.52
CA TYR A 223 29.52 15.30 -2.89
C TYR A 223 29.03 13.94 -3.43
N ILE A 224 29.65 13.40 -4.47
CA ILE A 224 29.24 12.16 -5.12
C ILE A 224 30.18 11.03 -4.70
N LEU A 225 29.62 9.86 -4.40
CA LEU A 225 30.38 8.69 -3.98
C LEU A 225 31.24 8.16 -5.15
N PRO A 226 32.58 8.13 -5.07
CA PRO A 226 33.40 7.60 -6.15
C PRO A 226 33.05 6.14 -6.48
N GLY A 227 32.91 5.85 -7.78
CA GLY A 227 32.54 4.51 -8.27
C GLY A 227 31.06 4.14 -8.16
N SER A 228 30.21 5.08 -7.72
CA SER A 228 28.76 4.90 -7.72
C SER A 228 28.13 5.07 -9.10
N TYR A 229 26.84 4.76 -9.20
CA TYR A 229 26.07 5.02 -10.42
C TYR A 229 26.01 6.53 -10.70
N ALA A 230 25.67 7.34 -9.69
CA ALA A 230 25.64 8.80 -9.80
C ALA A 230 26.97 9.38 -10.30
N TYR A 231 28.12 8.87 -9.81
CA TYR A 231 29.42 9.34 -10.28
C TYR A 231 29.64 9.04 -11.77
N SER A 232 29.31 7.82 -12.17
CA SER A 232 29.48 7.36 -13.55
C SER A 232 28.59 8.12 -14.52
N TYR A 233 27.35 8.42 -14.11
CA TYR A 233 26.39 9.20 -14.88
C TYR A 233 26.79 10.68 -14.95
N LEU A 234 26.94 11.33 -13.79
CA LEU A 234 27.16 12.78 -13.71
C LEU A 234 28.51 13.20 -14.30
N SER A 235 29.57 12.40 -14.20
CA SER A 235 30.88 12.71 -14.80
C SER A 235 30.87 12.79 -16.33
N ARG A 236 29.80 12.31 -16.98
CA ARG A 236 29.67 12.26 -18.45
C ARG A 236 28.70 13.28 -19.02
N ILE A 237 27.84 13.91 -18.20
CA ILE A 237 26.82 14.87 -18.66
C ILE A 237 27.43 15.96 -19.54
N SER A 238 28.55 16.56 -19.11
CA SER A 238 29.24 17.62 -19.87
C SER A 238 29.61 17.21 -21.30
N ARG A 239 29.80 15.92 -21.58
CA ARG A 239 30.15 15.40 -22.92
C ARG A 239 28.96 15.30 -23.87
N THR A 240 27.74 15.23 -23.33
CA THR A 240 26.49 15.10 -24.08
C THR A 240 25.61 16.33 -23.90
N ASN A 241 26.15 17.40 -23.35
CA ASN A 241 25.38 18.54 -22.91
C ASN A 241 24.91 19.41 -24.09
N ILE A 242 23.60 19.58 -24.23
CA ILE A 242 22.95 20.40 -25.26
C ILE A 242 22.72 21.85 -24.82
N TRP A 243 22.97 22.16 -23.54
CA TRP A 243 22.80 23.48 -22.94
C TRP A 243 23.97 24.39 -23.33
N LEU A 244 23.87 24.90 -24.56
CA LEU A 244 24.79 25.87 -25.12
C LEU A 244 24.27 27.30 -24.85
N GLU A 245 25.20 28.26 -24.82
CA GLU A 245 24.88 29.70 -24.82
C GLU A 245 24.09 30.22 -23.60
N VAL A 246 24.27 29.62 -22.43
CA VAL A 246 23.74 30.20 -21.17
C VAL A 246 24.45 31.53 -20.89
N SER A 247 23.67 32.61 -20.74
CA SER A 247 24.17 33.99 -20.75
C SER A 247 24.45 34.59 -19.37
N ARG A 248 23.91 33.97 -18.31
CA ARG A 248 24.06 34.40 -16.91
C ARG A 248 23.88 33.22 -15.98
N GLU A 249 24.24 33.42 -14.72
CA GLU A 249 24.01 32.45 -13.65
C GLU A 249 22.53 32.02 -13.63
N PRO A 250 22.24 30.70 -13.66
CA PRO A 250 20.87 30.23 -13.54
C PRO A 250 20.32 30.54 -12.14
N ALA A 251 19.04 30.86 -12.08
CA ALA A 251 18.32 31.09 -10.82
C ALA A 251 17.47 29.87 -10.45
N PHE A 252 17.14 29.77 -9.17
CA PHE A 252 16.37 28.68 -8.59
C PHE A 252 15.20 29.28 -7.81
N SER A 253 14.00 28.77 -8.03
CA SER A 253 12.82 29.10 -7.24
C SER A 253 12.13 27.85 -6.71
N ASP A 254 11.33 28.02 -5.66
CA ASP A 254 10.46 27.00 -5.09
C ASP A 254 11.17 25.69 -4.70
N MET A 255 12.44 25.79 -4.32
CA MET A 255 13.24 24.62 -3.94
C MET A 255 12.76 24.01 -2.62
N LYS A 256 12.33 22.75 -2.69
CA LYS A 256 11.86 21.96 -1.55
C LYS A 256 12.63 20.65 -1.50
N VAL A 257 12.92 20.19 -0.28
CA VAL A 257 13.46 18.86 -0.02
C VAL A 257 12.49 18.17 0.93
N TYR A 258 12.02 16.99 0.55
CA TYR A 258 10.94 16.28 1.24
C TYR A 258 11.04 14.77 1.02
N ASN A 259 10.08 13.99 1.52
CA ASN A 259 10.04 12.52 1.41
C ASN A 259 11.34 11.83 1.83
N TYR A 260 11.85 12.18 3.01
CA TYR A 260 13.06 11.54 3.53
C TYR A 260 12.77 10.10 3.94
N GLN A 261 13.60 9.16 3.48
CA GLN A 261 13.48 7.75 3.81
C GLN A 261 14.82 7.19 4.27
N SER A 262 14.90 6.77 5.53
CA SER A 262 16.11 6.22 6.15
C SER A 262 16.06 4.71 6.16
N TYR A 263 16.68 4.13 5.14
CA TYR A 263 16.75 2.69 4.94
C TYR A 263 17.64 2.00 5.97
N THR A 264 18.75 2.64 6.32
CA THR A 264 19.69 2.21 7.36
C THR A 264 20.33 3.44 8.01
N LYS A 265 21.18 3.24 9.03
CA LYS A 265 21.99 4.33 9.61
C LYS A 265 22.98 4.96 8.64
N ASP A 266 23.28 4.27 7.53
CA ASP A 266 24.28 4.66 6.54
C ASP A 266 23.67 4.83 5.13
N CYS A 267 22.34 4.79 4.98
CA CYS A 267 21.66 4.97 3.71
C CYS A 267 20.32 5.67 3.90
N PHE A 268 20.11 6.77 3.18
CA PHE A 268 18.82 7.44 3.12
C PHE A 268 18.56 8.00 1.72
N SER A 269 17.30 8.26 1.39
CA SER A 269 16.93 9.06 0.22
C SER A 269 16.11 10.28 0.62
N CYS A 270 16.01 11.22 -0.31
CA CYS A 270 15.09 12.34 -0.27
C CYS A 270 14.73 12.77 -1.69
N GLU A 271 13.55 13.38 -1.82
CA GLU A 271 13.15 14.04 -3.06
C GLU A 271 13.45 15.54 -3.00
N VAL A 272 13.77 16.11 -4.16
CA VAL A 272 13.99 17.54 -4.35
C VAL A 272 13.18 18.01 -5.54
N SER A 273 12.38 19.07 -5.35
CA SER A 273 11.67 19.77 -6.40
C SER A 273 12.13 21.22 -6.49
N PHE A 274 12.35 21.76 -7.68
CA PHE A 274 12.72 23.16 -7.90
C PHE A 274 12.44 23.58 -9.34
N ASP A 275 12.30 24.88 -9.57
CA ASP A 275 12.28 25.46 -10.91
C ASP A 275 13.67 26.00 -11.25
N LEU A 276 14.28 25.44 -12.29
CA LEU A 276 15.56 25.92 -12.83
C LEU A 276 15.30 26.96 -13.91
N GLN A 277 15.71 28.19 -13.64
CA GLN A 277 15.49 29.33 -14.53
C GLN A 277 16.76 29.61 -15.35
N VAL A 278 16.69 29.38 -16.66
CA VAL A 278 17.84 29.48 -17.57
C VAL A 278 17.62 30.61 -18.57
N SER A 279 18.66 31.43 -18.75
CA SER A 279 18.68 32.50 -19.74
C SER A 279 19.76 32.27 -20.77
N TYR A 280 19.42 32.51 -22.03
CA TYR A 280 20.30 32.23 -23.17
C TYR A 280 20.83 33.52 -23.81
N ASN A 281 21.94 33.43 -24.56
CA ASN A 281 22.52 34.56 -25.29
C ASN A 281 21.58 35.12 -26.36
N SER A 282 20.61 34.32 -26.81
CA SER A 282 19.51 34.75 -27.69
C SER A 282 18.56 35.77 -27.05
N GLY A 283 18.67 36.00 -25.72
CA GLY A 283 17.74 36.80 -24.94
C GLY A 283 16.50 36.02 -24.47
N SER A 284 16.34 34.76 -24.88
CA SER A 284 15.25 33.91 -24.40
C SER A 284 15.47 33.45 -22.95
N PHE A 285 14.36 33.24 -22.26
CA PHE A 285 14.28 32.77 -20.88
C PHE A 285 13.38 31.53 -20.82
N LYS A 286 13.78 30.52 -20.05
CA LYS A 286 13.00 29.29 -19.86
C LYS A 286 13.10 28.78 -18.44
N ASP A 287 11.96 28.32 -17.94
CA ASP A 287 11.85 27.63 -16.66
C ASP A 287 11.76 26.12 -16.90
N TYR A 288 12.50 25.37 -16.09
CA TYR A 288 12.52 23.92 -16.11
C TYR A 288 12.12 23.38 -14.75
N PRO A 289 10.82 23.10 -14.56
CA PRO A 289 10.35 22.37 -13.39
C PRO A 289 11.07 21.03 -13.31
N THR A 290 11.74 20.82 -12.20
CA THR A 290 12.61 19.68 -11.98
C THR A 290 12.21 18.97 -10.70
N HIS A 291 12.08 17.66 -10.79
CA HIS A 291 11.79 16.78 -9.67
C HIS A 291 12.76 15.59 -9.73
N MET A 292 13.42 15.30 -8.61
CA MET A 292 14.45 14.28 -8.55
C MET A 292 14.53 13.62 -7.19
N GLU A 293 15.01 12.39 -7.18
CA GLU A 293 15.39 11.65 -5.98
C GLU A 293 16.91 11.57 -5.88
N TYR A 294 17.44 11.80 -4.68
CA TYR A 294 18.82 11.48 -4.32
C TYR A 294 18.86 10.31 -3.36
N ILE A 295 19.77 9.37 -3.60
CA ILE A 295 20.11 8.32 -2.64
C ILE A 295 21.50 8.59 -2.08
N PHE A 296 21.58 8.78 -0.77
CA PHE A 296 22.81 9.05 -0.04
C PHE A 296 23.33 7.81 0.68
N VAL A 297 24.65 7.62 0.63
CA VAL A 297 25.36 6.57 1.39
C VAL A 297 26.44 7.21 2.27
N LYS A 298 26.54 6.74 3.51
CA LYS A 298 27.58 7.19 4.45
C LYS A 298 28.86 6.39 4.27
N ARG A 299 29.98 7.09 4.13
CA ARG A 299 31.33 6.53 4.10
C ARG A 299 32.27 7.35 4.96
N SER A 300 32.94 6.68 5.89
CA SER A 300 33.89 7.31 6.81
C SER A 300 33.31 8.55 7.51
N GLY A 301 32.05 8.47 7.94
CA GLY A 301 31.34 9.54 8.63
C GLY A 301 30.74 10.64 7.74
N LYS A 302 30.95 10.60 6.42
CA LYS A 302 30.45 11.60 5.46
C LYS A 302 29.39 11.01 4.54
N TRP A 303 28.37 11.79 4.23
CA TRP A 303 27.28 11.43 3.32
C TRP A 303 27.64 11.79 1.88
N TYR A 304 27.40 10.87 0.94
CA TYR A 304 27.67 11.05 -0.48
C TYR A 304 26.48 10.62 -1.32
N ILE A 305 26.20 11.32 -2.42
CA ILE A 305 25.23 10.87 -3.42
C ILE A 305 25.77 9.60 -4.08
N ALA A 306 25.07 8.49 -3.91
CA ALA A 306 25.37 7.21 -4.53
C ALA A 306 24.51 6.98 -5.78
N ASP A 307 23.27 7.45 -5.75
CA ASP A 307 22.37 7.42 -6.91
C ASP A 307 21.55 8.70 -7.01
N MET A 308 21.05 8.98 -8.22
CA MET A 308 20.22 10.12 -8.53
C MET A 308 19.28 9.75 -9.67
N VAL A 309 17.98 9.99 -9.46
CA VAL A 309 16.93 9.67 -10.43
C VAL A 309 16.11 10.92 -10.73
N MET A 310 15.85 11.19 -12.01
CA MET A 310 14.89 12.22 -12.40
C MET A 310 13.49 11.62 -12.35
N LEU A 311 12.61 12.23 -11.56
CA LEU A 311 11.22 11.82 -11.41
C LEU A 311 10.35 12.52 -12.46
N LYS A 312 9.20 11.91 -12.79
CA LYS A 312 8.27 12.39 -13.82
C LYS A 312 7.07 13.08 -13.20
#